data_AF-A0AAE3KR98-F1
#
_entry.id   AF-A0AAE3KR98-F1
#
_cell.length_a   1.000
_cell.length_b   1.000
_cell.length_c   1.000
_cell.angle_alpha   90.00
_cell.angle_beta   90.00
_cell.angle_gamma   90.00
#
_symmetry.space_group_name_H-M   'P 1'
#
loop_
_entity.id
_entity.type
_entity.pdbx_description
1 polymer ?
#
loop_
_entity_poly.entity_id
_entity_poly.type
_entity_poly.pdbx_seq_one_letter_code
_entity_poly.pdbx_strand_id
1 'polypeptide(L)'
;NHVIVTINGVNWGVYNNVQQFNKTMLSTHFPDTSGLRIKCANNPNGPGLRYVGATSNLYSTAYEIKDAGGFVDPWAPHILVCNTLTNAATANWQTTIDPIFAVDPSIWSVVFENILTDDDSYVNKGADFMTYRNPTDGRTFLLQTDANETFTQTNWSHILNFSAVNKPFLSRVLAVAELRQRYFTHMRTVKQDLNWTYFGPRATALRDQIDAAVQADTKKLYTYAQFLSNFTTSVTLSGAGPGGGTVPGIQQFLDQRTTFLNAQAEVAAVGPTISSVSASDSSPDPSQVVTISATIAPNGSAVQKAELWYRANPTLPYARVLMTNNGNGQYSVVLPVAGTSGQRVQYYVGATASNAFSSLSFLPTHTEWTPLQLEYTFGASGGMRITEWMYSGVNGEFIEFTNVSSPPIDMNGWSFADDAALVGTFDLLAFGIVPPGASVVL
;
A
#
# COMPACT_ATOMS: atom_id res chain seq x y z
N ASN A 1 -17.88 4.20 -11.38
CA ASN A 1 -18.95 3.44 -10.71
C ASN A 1 -20.04 4.39 -10.23
N HIS A 2 -20.87 4.88 -11.16
CA HIS A 2 -22.05 5.67 -10.84
C HIS A 2 -23.30 4.85 -11.18
N VAL A 3 -24.37 5.04 -10.42
CA VAL A 3 -25.66 4.37 -10.63
C VAL A 3 -26.80 5.38 -10.56
N ILE A 4 -27.87 5.10 -11.32
CA ILE A 4 -29.12 5.85 -11.21
C ILE A 4 -30.02 5.07 -10.24
N VAL A 5 -30.41 5.70 -9.14
CA VAL A 5 -31.27 5.06 -8.13
C VAL A 5 -32.74 5.35 -8.46
N THR A 6 -33.55 4.31 -8.51
CA THR A 6 -35.01 4.42 -8.67
C THR A 6 -35.70 3.72 -7.50
N ILE A 7 -36.60 4.42 -6.81
CA ILE A 7 -37.37 3.88 -5.69
C ILE A 7 -38.85 4.05 -6.01
N ASN A 8 -39.60 2.95 -6.05
CA ASN A 8 -41.03 2.92 -6.41
C ASN A 8 -41.34 3.59 -7.76
N GLY A 9 -40.47 3.41 -8.75
CA GLY A 9 -40.61 4.01 -10.08
C GLY A 9 -40.22 5.49 -10.17
N VAL A 10 -39.78 6.11 -9.06
CA VAL A 10 -39.34 7.51 -9.01
C VAL A 10 -37.82 7.58 -9.12
N ASN A 11 -37.30 8.45 -9.99
CA ASN A 11 -35.87 8.73 -10.09
C ASN A 11 -35.38 9.50 -8.84
N TRP A 12 -34.40 8.96 -8.13
CA TRP A 12 -33.76 9.57 -6.96
C TRP A 12 -32.41 10.21 -7.27
N GLY A 13 -31.93 10.11 -8.51
CA GLY A 13 -30.73 10.78 -8.96
C GLY A 13 -29.53 9.87 -9.14
N VAL A 14 -28.36 10.50 -9.27
CA VAL A 14 -27.08 9.83 -9.47
C VAL A 14 -26.41 9.59 -8.12
N TYR A 15 -25.94 8.36 -7.91
CA TYR A 15 -25.22 7.96 -6.70
C TYR A 15 -23.89 7.31 -7.05
N ASN A 16 -22.92 7.43 -6.14
CA ASN A 16 -21.67 6.69 -6.20
C ASN A 16 -21.90 5.27 -5.67
N ASN A 17 -21.61 4.26 -6.49
CA ASN A 17 -21.57 2.87 -6.04
C ASN A 17 -20.16 2.55 -5.53
N VAL A 18 -19.98 2.68 -4.22
CA VAL A 18 -18.68 2.53 -3.56
C VAL A 18 -18.48 1.08 -3.15
N GLN A 19 -17.33 0.52 -3.52
CA GLN A 19 -16.96 -0.83 -3.11
C GLN A 19 -16.84 -0.88 -1.58
N GLN A 20 -17.54 -1.82 -0.96
CA GLN A 20 -17.47 -2.01 0.48
C GLN A 20 -16.07 -2.50 0.89
N PHE A 21 -15.50 -1.90 1.93
CA PHE A 21 -14.24 -2.36 2.53
C PHE A 21 -14.42 -3.72 3.23
N ASN A 22 -14.35 -4.79 2.44
CA ASN A 22 -14.57 -6.17 2.84
C ASN A 22 -13.53 -7.13 2.24
N LYS A 23 -13.67 -8.43 2.53
CA LYS A 23 -12.73 -9.45 2.05
C LYS A 23 -12.57 -9.44 0.52
N THR A 24 -13.64 -9.17 -0.22
CA THR A 24 -13.61 -9.05 -1.69
C THR A 24 -12.80 -7.85 -2.16
N MET A 25 -12.83 -6.72 -1.45
CA MET A 25 -11.93 -5.61 -1.74
C MET A 25 -10.49 -5.96 -1.37
N LEU A 26 -10.28 -6.59 -0.22
CA LEU A 26 -8.92 -6.94 0.21
C LEU A 26 -8.25 -7.97 -0.70
N SER A 27 -9.00 -8.90 -1.31
CA SER A 27 -8.44 -9.96 -2.16
C SER A 27 -7.76 -9.44 -3.43
N THR A 28 -7.97 -8.18 -3.81
CA THR A 28 -7.24 -7.58 -4.95
C THR A 28 -5.82 -7.15 -4.59
N HIS A 29 -5.49 -7.02 -3.30
CA HIS A 29 -4.22 -6.47 -2.84
C HIS A 29 -3.51 -7.30 -1.76
N PHE A 30 -4.23 -8.17 -1.05
CA PHE A 30 -3.70 -8.98 0.04
C PHE A 30 -3.95 -10.46 -0.22
N PRO A 31 -2.91 -11.32 -0.11
CA PRO A 31 -3.07 -12.78 -0.26
C PRO A 31 -4.00 -13.38 0.80
N ASP A 32 -3.93 -12.86 2.02
CA ASP A 32 -4.84 -13.20 3.10
C ASP A 32 -5.75 -12.00 3.37
N THR A 33 -7.07 -12.25 3.42
CA THR A 33 -8.12 -11.24 3.64
C THR A 33 -8.83 -11.40 4.98
N SER A 34 -8.42 -12.38 5.79
CA SER A 34 -9.03 -12.75 7.05
C SER A 34 -8.63 -11.84 8.23
N GLY A 35 -7.80 -10.83 7.99
CA GLY A 35 -7.27 -9.96 9.04
C GLY A 35 -8.27 -9.02 9.70
N LEU A 36 -7.83 -8.46 10.83
CA LEU A 36 -8.58 -7.50 11.63
C LEU A 36 -8.81 -6.21 10.81
N ARG A 37 -10.07 -5.80 10.73
CA ARG A 37 -10.50 -4.56 10.05
C ARG A 37 -11.14 -3.63 11.04
N ILE A 38 -10.64 -2.40 11.12
CA ILE A 38 -11.18 -1.35 11.99
C ILE A 38 -11.45 -0.10 11.17
N LYS A 39 -12.61 0.50 11.36
CA LYS A 39 -12.96 1.82 10.81
C LYS A 39 -12.72 2.87 11.88
N CYS A 40 -12.10 3.99 11.52
CA CYS A 40 -12.25 5.25 12.24
C CYS A 40 -13.32 6.07 11.51
N ALA A 41 -14.42 6.39 12.20
CA ALA A 41 -15.47 7.23 11.61
C ALA A 41 -15.02 8.70 11.58
N ASN A 42 -15.66 9.48 10.70
CA ASN A 42 -15.54 10.93 10.67
C ASN A 42 -15.74 11.52 12.06
N ASN A 43 -14.73 12.25 12.53
CA ASN A 43 -14.78 12.93 13.79
C ASN A 43 -13.88 14.16 13.72
N PRO A 44 -14.42 15.39 13.89
CA PRO A 44 -13.60 16.58 14.01
C PRO A 44 -12.58 16.42 15.14
N ASN A 45 -11.29 16.60 14.83
CA ASN A 45 -10.16 16.31 15.74
C ASN A 45 -10.13 14.85 16.21
N GLY A 46 -10.37 13.93 15.28
CA GLY A 46 -10.36 12.49 15.46
C GLY A 46 -9.12 11.93 16.16
N PRO A 47 -9.20 10.65 16.55
CA PRO A 47 -8.25 10.02 17.45
C PRO A 47 -6.86 9.80 16.82
N GLY A 48 -6.74 9.79 15.49
CA GLY A 48 -5.47 9.78 14.75
C GLY A 48 -4.52 8.63 15.08
N LEU A 49 -5.04 7.46 15.49
CA LEU A 49 -4.24 6.33 16.01
C LEU A 49 -3.35 6.72 17.19
N ARG A 50 -3.75 7.71 17.99
CA ARG A 50 -3.07 8.09 19.22
C ARG A 50 -3.40 7.11 20.35
N TYR A 51 -2.36 6.74 21.10
CA TYR A 51 -2.52 5.99 22.35
C TYR A 51 -3.14 6.87 23.43
N VAL A 52 -4.24 6.39 24.02
CA VAL A 52 -4.97 7.08 25.09
C VAL A 52 -5.07 6.26 26.39
N GLY A 53 -4.50 5.05 26.39
CA GLY A 53 -4.52 4.12 27.53
C GLY A 53 -4.67 2.67 27.07
N ALA A 54 -4.65 1.74 28.01
CA ALA A 54 -4.68 0.30 27.72
C ALA A 54 -6.10 -0.29 27.62
N THR A 55 -7.14 0.47 27.96
CA THR A 55 -8.51 -0.03 28.06
C THR A 55 -9.28 0.21 26.76
N SER A 56 -9.98 -0.80 26.25
CA SER A 56 -10.73 -0.76 24.99
C SER A 56 -11.85 0.29 24.94
N ASN A 57 -12.47 0.61 26.08
CA ASN A 57 -13.52 1.63 26.17
C ASN A 57 -13.04 3.04 25.77
N LEU A 58 -11.73 3.30 25.80
CA LEU A 58 -11.14 4.56 25.35
C LEU A 58 -11.07 4.68 23.82
N TYR A 59 -11.24 3.57 23.10
CA TYR A 59 -11.14 3.48 21.65
C TYR A 59 -12.50 3.24 20.99
N SER A 60 -13.38 2.47 21.64
CA SER A 60 -14.66 2.02 21.07
C SER A 60 -15.67 3.12 20.73
N THR A 61 -15.42 4.37 21.14
CA THR A 61 -16.25 5.53 20.76
C THR A 61 -15.85 6.15 19.43
N ALA A 62 -14.59 5.99 19.01
CA ALA A 62 -14.05 6.59 17.78
C ALA A 62 -13.73 5.54 16.71
N TYR A 63 -13.59 4.28 17.12
CA TYR A 63 -13.26 3.17 16.25
C TYR A 63 -14.38 2.12 16.26
N GLU A 64 -14.62 1.50 15.10
CA GLU A 64 -15.58 0.42 14.91
C GLU A 64 -14.85 -0.81 14.36
N ILE A 65 -14.93 -1.95 15.05
CA ILE A 65 -14.43 -3.23 14.52
C ILE A 65 -15.39 -3.69 13.42
N LYS A 66 -14.89 -3.77 12.18
CA LYS A 66 -15.64 -4.30 11.04
C LYS A 66 -15.46 -5.81 10.90
N ASP A 67 -14.33 -6.33 11.37
CA ASP A 67 -14.01 -7.76 11.43
C ASP A 67 -12.97 -8.00 12.50
N ALA A 68 -13.19 -8.95 13.40
CA ALA A 68 -12.27 -9.26 14.49
C ALA A 68 -11.02 -10.01 14.02
N GLY A 69 -11.01 -10.56 12.80
CA GLY A 69 -9.86 -11.22 12.20
C GLY A 69 -9.28 -12.38 13.04
N GLY A 70 -10.16 -13.16 13.67
CA GLY A 70 -9.78 -14.30 14.52
C GLY A 70 -9.30 -13.95 15.93
N PHE A 71 -9.19 -12.68 16.29
CA PHE A 71 -8.78 -12.28 17.65
C PHE A 71 -9.93 -12.42 18.65
N VAL A 72 -9.65 -13.03 19.81
CA VAL A 72 -10.58 -13.05 20.96
C VAL A 72 -10.80 -11.63 21.50
N ASP A 73 -9.71 -10.85 21.58
CA ASP A 73 -9.75 -9.42 21.88
C ASP A 73 -9.16 -8.63 20.69
N PRO A 74 -10.00 -8.18 19.74
CA PRO A 74 -9.55 -7.37 18.61
C PRO A 74 -9.08 -5.96 19.00
N TRP A 75 -9.36 -5.49 20.23
CA TRP A 75 -8.87 -4.19 20.68
C TRP A 75 -7.40 -4.24 21.06
N ALA A 76 -6.91 -5.34 21.64
CA ALA A 76 -5.50 -5.50 22.00
C ALA A 76 -4.51 -5.16 20.85
N PRO A 77 -4.61 -5.73 19.64
CA PRO A 77 -3.73 -5.37 18.52
C PRO A 77 -3.94 -3.92 18.04
N HIS A 78 -5.15 -3.36 18.13
CA HIS A 78 -5.39 -1.95 17.80
C HIS A 78 -4.69 -1.01 18.78
N ILE A 79 -4.82 -1.27 20.07
CA ILE A 79 -4.16 -0.52 21.15
C ILE A 79 -2.65 -0.62 21.01
N LEU A 80 -2.13 -1.79 20.63
CA LEU A 80 -0.72 -1.98 20.32
C LEU A 80 -0.25 -1.06 19.18
N VAL A 81 -1.00 -0.95 18.08
CA VAL A 81 -0.67 -0.01 16.99
C VAL A 81 -0.63 1.43 17.50
N CYS A 82 -1.66 1.85 18.24
CA CYS A 82 -1.73 3.20 18.80
C CYS A 82 -0.54 3.49 19.73
N ASN A 83 -0.21 2.53 20.62
CA ASN A 83 0.94 2.61 21.51
C ASN A 83 2.27 2.68 20.74
N THR A 84 2.43 1.84 19.73
CA THR A 84 3.64 1.83 18.89
C THR A 84 3.85 3.18 18.21
N LEU A 85 2.84 3.73 17.55
CA LEU A 85 2.94 5.03 16.90
C LEU A 85 3.22 6.17 17.89
N THR A 86 2.63 6.11 19.09
CA THR A 86 2.72 7.19 20.09
C THR A 86 3.98 7.13 20.95
N ASN A 87 4.47 5.94 21.28
CA ASN A 87 5.45 5.74 22.34
C ASN A 87 6.70 4.94 21.92
N ALA A 88 6.67 4.14 20.84
CA ALA A 88 7.84 3.36 20.46
C ALA A 88 9.03 4.25 20.08
N ALA A 89 10.24 3.73 20.28
CA ALA A 89 11.48 4.42 19.92
C ALA A 89 11.59 4.53 18.39
N THR A 90 11.78 5.75 17.88
CA THR A 90 11.86 6.02 16.43
C THR A 90 13.27 5.84 15.85
N ALA A 91 14.30 5.81 16.69
CA ALA A 91 15.69 5.63 16.27
C ALA A 91 15.93 4.27 15.56
N ASN A 92 15.20 3.24 15.97
CA ASN A 92 15.25 1.88 15.41
C ASN A 92 13.87 1.46 14.88
N TRP A 93 13.15 2.38 14.22
CA TRP A 93 11.77 2.18 13.76
C TRP A 93 11.56 0.89 12.94
N GLN A 94 12.60 0.40 12.26
CA GLN A 94 12.57 -0.84 11.47
C GLN A 94 12.28 -2.08 12.31
N THR A 95 12.65 -2.07 13.59
CA THR A 95 12.42 -3.20 14.51
C THR A 95 11.40 -2.88 15.59
N THR A 96 11.09 -1.60 15.83
CA THR A 96 10.16 -1.17 16.89
C THR A 96 8.79 -0.74 16.38
N ILE A 97 8.68 -0.29 15.12
CA ILE A 97 7.45 0.28 14.54
C ILE A 97 6.99 -0.53 13.33
N ASP A 98 7.86 -0.72 12.33
CA ASP A 98 7.50 -1.36 11.06
C ASP A 98 6.93 -2.79 11.23
N PRO A 99 7.41 -3.63 12.16
CA PRO A 99 6.83 -4.96 12.38
C PRO A 99 5.39 -4.94 12.91
N ILE A 100 4.87 -3.80 13.37
CA ILE A 100 3.51 -3.64 13.90
C ILE A 100 2.62 -2.83 12.95
N PHE A 101 3.20 -1.82 12.30
CA PHE A 101 2.51 -0.89 11.41
C PHE A 101 3.31 -0.77 10.12
N ALA A 102 2.71 -1.12 8.97
CA ALA A 102 3.39 -1.11 7.68
C ALA A 102 3.69 0.35 7.28
N VAL A 103 4.91 0.82 7.57
CA VAL A 103 5.24 2.24 7.51
C VAL A 103 5.20 2.74 6.07
N ASP A 104 5.94 2.10 5.17
CA ASP A 104 6.02 2.51 3.78
C ASP A 104 4.67 2.45 3.05
N PRO A 105 3.91 1.33 3.10
CA PRO A 105 2.56 1.29 2.54
C PRO A 105 1.63 2.38 3.07
N SER A 106 1.72 2.70 4.36
CA SER A 106 0.86 3.72 5.01
C SER A 106 1.26 5.16 4.68
N ILE A 107 2.53 5.41 4.29
CA ILE A 107 2.96 6.72 3.79
C ILE A 107 2.16 7.10 2.54
N TRP A 108 1.87 6.15 1.64
CA TRP A 108 1.09 6.41 0.44
C TRP A 108 -0.29 6.99 0.75
N SER A 109 -0.99 6.44 1.74
CA SER A 109 -2.32 6.93 2.15
C SER A 109 -2.28 8.40 2.54
N VAL A 110 -1.35 8.79 3.43
CA VAL A 110 -1.23 10.19 3.87
C VAL A 110 -0.65 11.12 2.79
N VAL A 111 0.10 10.59 1.83
CA VAL A 111 0.54 11.36 0.65
C VAL A 111 -0.65 11.69 -0.25
N PHE A 112 -1.51 10.72 -0.57
CA PHE A 112 -2.69 10.94 -1.39
C PHE A 112 -3.65 11.92 -0.71
N GLU A 113 -3.94 11.73 0.58
CA GLU A 113 -4.77 12.62 1.38
C GLU A 113 -4.23 14.06 1.38
N ASN A 114 -2.90 14.25 1.55
CA ASN A 114 -2.31 15.59 1.54
C ASN A 114 -2.30 16.22 0.14
N ILE A 115 -1.90 15.49 -0.90
CA ILE A 115 -1.80 16.04 -2.26
C ILE A 115 -3.17 16.49 -2.76
N LEU A 116 -4.19 15.66 -2.57
CA LEU A 116 -5.56 15.91 -3.01
C LEU A 116 -6.38 16.74 -2.01
N THR A 117 -5.77 17.13 -0.90
CA THR A 117 -6.36 17.95 0.16
C THR A 117 -7.68 17.42 0.71
N ASP A 118 -7.67 16.14 1.04
CA ASP A 118 -8.81 15.42 1.61
C ASP A 118 -9.12 15.91 3.04
N ASP A 119 -10.11 16.79 3.22
CA ASP A 119 -10.38 17.47 4.51
C ASP A 119 -10.71 16.49 5.65
N ASP A 120 -11.33 15.36 5.35
CA ASP A 120 -11.86 14.45 6.38
C ASP A 120 -10.86 13.37 6.81
N SER A 121 -9.73 13.34 6.13
CA SER A 121 -8.65 12.37 6.22
C SER A 121 -7.97 12.19 7.59
N TYR A 122 -7.11 11.16 7.65
CA TYR A 122 -6.12 11.02 8.71
C TYR A 122 -5.22 12.26 8.81
N VAL A 123 -4.79 12.82 7.66
CA VAL A 123 -3.91 13.99 7.61
C VAL A 123 -4.50 15.21 8.32
N ASN A 124 -5.76 15.56 8.06
CA ASN A 124 -6.36 16.78 8.59
C ASN A 124 -7.14 16.54 9.89
N LYS A 125 -8.18 15.70 9.87
CA LYS A 125 -9.00 15.44 11.06
C LYS A 125 -8.41 14.37 11.97
N GLY A 126 -7.65 13.42 11.44
CA GLY A 126 -7.25 12.22 12.19
C GLY A 126 -8.40 11.21 12.27
N ALA A 127 -9.24 11.19 11.24
CA ALA A 127 -10.47 10.41 11.10
C ALA A 127 -10.63 9.90 9.64
N ASP A 128 -11.76 9.27 9.33
CA ASP A 128 -12.10 8.70 8.00
C ASP A 128 -10.98 7.91 7.34
N PHE A 129 -10.52 6.91 8.08
CA PHE A 129 -9.64 5.88 7.57
C PHE A 129 -10.10 4.50 8.01
N MET A 130 -9.62 3.50 7.31
CA MET A 130 -9.69 2.10 7.70
C MET A 130 -8.30 1.62 8.08
N THR A 131 -8.22 0.64 8.98
CA THR A 131 -7.02 -0.16 9.14
C THR A 131 -7.27 -1.61 8.79
N TYR A 132 -6.23 -2.23 8.22
CA TYR A 132 -6.19 -3.66 7.98
C TYR A 132 -4.94 -4.24 8.62
N ARG A 133 -5.09 -5.15 9.59
CA ARG A 133 -3.97 -5.94 10.11
C ARG A 133 -3.86 -7.20 9.27
N ASN A 134 -2.87 -7.22 8.38
CA ASN A 134 -2.61 -8.32 7.49
C ASN A 134 -2.14 -9.55 8.30
N PRO A 135 -2.82 -10.70 8.24
CA PRO A 135 -2.39 -11.90 8.95
C PRO A 135 -1.07 -12.46 8.43
N THR A 136 -0.73 -12.18 7.16
CA THR A 136 0.49 -12.72 6.53
C THR A 136 1.76 -12.25 7.25
N ASP A 137 1.89 -10.94 7.50
CA ASP A 137 3.09 -10.35 8.13
C ASP A 137 2.80 -9.71 9.50
N GLY A 138 1.54 -9.74 9.96
CA GLY A 138 1.11 -9.14 11.21
C GLY A 138 1.16 -7.61 11.24
N ARG A 139 1.43 -6.94 10.10
CA ARG A 139 1.52 -5.47 10.04
C ARG A 139 0.16 -4.85 9.81
N THR A 140 -0.05 -3.68 10.39
CA THR A 140 -1.27 -2.89 10.23
C THR A 140 -1.07 -1.81 9.16
N PHE A 141 -1.94 -1.80 8.16
CA PHE A 141 -1.97 -0.84 7.05
C PHE A 141 -2.99 0.25 7.36
N LEU A 142 -2.60 1.51 7.16
CA LEU A 142 -3.53 2.64 7.12
C LEU A 142 -4.07 2.80 5.71
N LEU A 143 -5.39 2.79 5.55
CA LEU A 143 -6.07 2.86 4.26
C LEU A 143 -7.08 4.00 4.26
N GLN A 144 -7.06 4.80 3.21
CA GLN A 144 -7.98 5.92 3.01
C GLN A 144 -9.41 5.42 2.79
N THR A 145 -10.41 6.17 3.25
CA THR A 145 -11.82 5.96 2.93
C THR A 145 -12.51 7.31 2.79
N ASP A 146 -13.63 7.36 2.07
CA ASP A 146 -14.50 8.53 2.01
C ASP A 146 -13.82 9.82 1.51
N ALA A 147 -13.21 9.76 0.32
CA ALA A 147 -12.46 10.86 -0.31
C ALA A 147 -13.32 12.04 -0.81
N ASN A 148 -14.52 12.24 -0.26
CA ASN A 148 -15.51 13.17 -0.79
C ASN A 148 -15.17 14.64 -0.53
N GLU A 149 -14.23 14.93 0.38
CA GLU A 149 -13.72 16.29 0.66
C GLU A 149 -12.31 16.54 0.08
N THR A 150 -11.99 15.87 -1.03
CA THR A 150 -10.81 16.15 -1.86
C THR A 150 -11.05 17.31 -2.83
N PHE A 151 -9.98 17.87 -3.38
CA PHE A 151 -9.98 19.00 -4.32
C PHE A 151 -10.55 20.30 -3.71
N THR A 152 -10.48 20.48 -2.39
CA THR A 152 -11.15 21.58 -1.69
C THR A 152 -10.25 22.79 -1.47
N GLN A 153 -8.95 22.57 -1.21
CA GLN A 153 -7.99 23.64 -0.87
C GLN A 153 -6.71 23.54 -1.69
N THR A 154 -6.26 24.63 -2.32
CA THR A 154 -5.10 24.59 -3.23
C THR A 154 -3.75 24.81 -2.55
N ASN A 155 -3.75 25.23 -1.28
CA ASN A 155 -2.57 25.71 -0.57
C ASN A 155 -2.29 25.01 0.78
N TRP A 156 -2.86 23.82 1.02
CA TRP A 156 -2.50 23.02 2.20
C TRP A 156 -0.99 22.85 2.33
N SER A 157 -0.45 23.06 3.53
CA SER A 157 0.96 22.76 3.77
C SER A 157 1.30 21.33 3.33
N HIS A 158 2.40 21.18 2.62
CA HIS A 158 2.95 19.88 2.20
C HIS A 158 3.33 18.99 3.40
N ILE A 159 3.37 19.57 4.62
CA ILE A 159 3.57 18.91 5.90
C ILE A 159 2.46 19.24 6.91
N LEU A 160 1.23 19.39 6.44
CA LEU A 160 0.08 19.67 7.30
C LEU A 160 0.04 18.71 8.49
N ASN A 161 -0.04 19.26 9.71
CA ASN A 161 -0.10 18.53 10.97
C ASN A 161 1.11 17.64 11.34
N PHE A 162 2.28 17.84 10.73
CA PHE A 162 3.52 17.15 11.13
C PHE A 162 4.04 17.52 12.54
N SER A 163 3.39 18.45 13.25
CA SER A 163 3.64 18.75 14.67
C SER A 163 2.47 18.40 15.58
N ALA A 164 1.37 17.85 15.03
CA ALA A 164 0.15 17.59 15.79
C ALA A 164 0.31 16.31 16.64
N VAL A 165 0.26 16.48 17.96
CA VAL A 165 0.43 15.38 18.93
C VAL A 165 -0.65 14.30 18.84
N ASN A 166 -1.84 14.63 18.30
CA ASN A 166 -2.90 13.67 18.05
C ASN A 166 -2.77 12.90 16.72
N LYS A 167 -1.69 13.12 15.96
CA LYS A 167 -1.39 12.40 14.71
C LYS A 167 0.03 11.83 14.75
N PRO A 168 0.30 10.87 15.65
CA PRO A 168 1.65 10.38 15.91
C PRO A 168 2.36 9.77 14.68
N PHE A 169 1.61 9.25 13.70
CA PHE A 169 2.24 8.81 12.45
C PHE A 169 2.91 9.99 11.73
N LEU A 170 2.23 11.13 11.59
CA LEU A 170 2.82 12.34 10.99
C LEU A 170 3.87 12.97 11.90
N SER A 171 3.55 13.16 13.18
CA SER A 171 4.34 14.00 14.07
C SER A 171 5.52 13.32 14.76
N ARG A 172 5.53 11.98 14.82
CA ARG A 172 6.65 11.21 15.38
C ARG A 172 7.31 10.34 14.33
N VAL A 173 6.54 9.52 13.62
CA VAL A 173 7.11 8.53 12.70
C VAL A 173 7.69 9.25 11.47
N LEU A 174 6.93 10.14 10.82
CA LEU A 174 7.43 10.93 9.69
C LEU A 174 8.33 12.11 10.09
N ALA A 175 8.61 12.30 11.39
CA ALA A 175 9.67 13.19 11.86
C ALA A 175 11.07 12.54 11.75
N VAL A 176 11.16 11.21 11.61
CA VAL A 176 12.42 10.54 11.30
C VAL A 176 12.89 10.98 9.92
N ALA A 177 14.11 11.51 9.82
CA ALA A 177 14.64 12.12 8.59
C ALA A 177 14.50 11.22 7.35
N GLU A 178 14.80 9.93 7.48
CA GLU A 178 14.65 8.96 6.40
C GLU A 178 13.18 8.78 5.96
N LEU A 179 12.26 8.64 6.92
CA LEU A 179 10.83 8.44 6.64
C LEU A 179 10.18 9.71 6.09
N ARG A 180 10.64 10.89 6.53
CA ARG A 180 10.29 12.18 5.94
C ARG A 180 10.67 12.24 4.46
N GLN A 181 11.88 11.81 4.10
CA GLN A 181 12.29 11.78 2.70
C GLN A 181 11.57 10.70 1.90
N ARG A 182 11.17 9.58 2.53
CA ARG A 182 10.32 8.58 1.89
C ARG A 182 8.93 9.16 1.57
N TYR A 183 8.31 9.89 2.51
CA TYR A 183 7.09 10.68 2.27
C TYR A 183 7.23 11.64 1.07
N PHE A 184 8.32 12.41 1.01
CA PHE A 184 8.51 13.32 -0.13
C PHE A 184 8.81 12.63 -1.44
N THR A 185 9.40 11.43 -1.40
CA THR A 185 9.65 10.64 -2.60
C THR A 185 8.33 10.13 -3.19
N HIS A 186 7.45 9.59 -2.36
CA HIS A 186 6.11 9.18 -2.78
C HIS A 186 5.27 10.38 -3.23
N MET A 187 5.37 11.52 -2.54
CA MET A 187 4.72 12.77 -2.96
C MET A 187 5.20 13.24 -4.33
N ARG A 188 6.51 13.17 -4.61
CA ARG A 188 7.05 13.47 -5.94
C ARG A 188 6.51 12.52 -7.00
N THR A 189 6.38 11.23 -6.70
CA THR A 189 5.82 10.23 -7.62
C THR A 189 4.36 10.56 -7.96
N VAL A 190 3.48 10.73 -6.97
CA VAL A 190 2.06 11.06 -7.21
C VAL A 190 1.91 12.40 -7.93
N LYS A 191 2.75 13.39 -7.60
CA LYS A 191 2.71 14.72 -8.20
C LYS A 191 3.01 14.72 -9.70
N GLN A 192 3.65 13.70 -10.27
CA GLN A 192 3.87 13.61 -11.72
C GLN A 192 2.54 13.63 -12.50
N ASP A 193 1.50 13.02 -11.93
CA ASP A 193 0.17 12.93 -12.53
C ASP A 193 -0.75 14.09 -12.13
N LEU A 194 -0.32 15.01 -11.27
CA LEU A 194 -1.11 16.14 -10.78
C LEU A 194 -1.17 17.28 -11.82
N ASN A 195 -1.73 16.99 -12.99
CA ASN A 195 -1.85 17.94 -14.10
C ASN A 195 -3.10 17.67 -14.94
N TRP A 196 -3.56 18.69 -15.67
CA TRP A 196 -4.77 18.58 -16.48
C TRP A 196 -4.64 17.60 -17.66
N THR A 197 -3.45 17.42 -18.22
CA THR A 197 -3.23 16.44 -19.30
C THR A 197 -3.55 15.02 -18.83
N TYR A 198 -3.25 14.69 -17.57
CA TYR A 198 -3.60 13.41 -16.97
C TYR A 198 -5.07 13.35 -16.48
N PHE A 199 -5.52 14.35 -15.74
CA PHE A 199 -6.85 14.35 -15.10
C PHE A 199 -7.99 14.69 -16.05
N GLY A 200 -7.80 15.62 -16.99
CA GLY A 200 -8.85 16.18 -17.84
C GLY A 200 -9.62 15.13 -18.66
N PRO A 201 -8.94 14.21 -19.39
CA PRO A 201 -9.62 13.13 -20.10
C PRO A 201 -10.43 12.21 -19.18
N ARG A 202 -9.91 11.90 -17.98
CA ARG A 202 -10.58 11.03 -16.99
C ARG A 202 -11.80 11.70 -16.39
N ALA A 203 -11.67 12.96 -15.98
CA ALA A 203 -12.76 13.75 -15.43
C ALA A 203 -13.88 13.91 -16.48
N THR A 204 -13.52 14.20 -17.73
CA THR A 204 -14.48 14.34 -18.83
C THR A 204 -15.23 13.04 -19.08
N ALA A 205 -14.52 11.91 -19.14
CA ALA A 205 -15.15 10.60 -19.31
C ALA A 205 -16.13 10.26 -18.18
N LEU A 206 -15.80 10.58 -16.92
CA LEU A 206 -16.69 10.37 -15.78
C LEU A 206 -17.91 11.29 -15.82
N ARG A 207 -17.73 12.55 -16.21
CA ARG A 207 -18.83 13.51 -16.37
C ARG A 207 -19.81 13.04 -17.43
N ASP A 208 -19.30 12.68 -18.61
CA ASP A 208 -20.14 12.30 -19.76
C ASP A 208 -20.98 11.04 -19.46
N GLN A 209 -20.50 10.15 -18.59
CA GLN A 209 -21.28 8.99 -18.11
C GLN A 209 -22.52 9.37 -17.28
N ILE A 210 -22.51 10.52 -16.61
CA ILE A 210 -23.58 10.92 -15.68
C ILE A 210 -24.31 12.20 -16.10
N ASP A 211 -23.84 12.90 -17.12
CA ASP A 211 -24.31 14.23 -17.56
C ASP A 211 -25.83 14.31 -17.70
N ALA A 212 -26.42 13.47 -18.56
CA ALA A 212 -27.87 13.44 -18.78
C ALA A 212 -28.65 13.10 -17.50
N ALA A 213 -28.10 12.22 -16.66
CA ALA A 213 -28.73 11.81 -15.40
C ALA A 213 -28.70 12.94 -14.36
N VAL A 214 -27.59 13.67 -14.24
CA VAL A 214 -27.47 14.86 -13.36
C VAL A 214 -28.40 15.98 -13.83
N GLN A 215 -28.55 16.17 -15.14
CA GLN A 215 -29.50 17.15 -15.67
C GLN A 215 -30.94 16.80 -15.27
N ALA A 216 -31.32 15.52 -15.39
CA ALA A 216 -32.64 15.00 -15.06
C ALA A 216 -32.89 14.85 -13.54
N ASP A 217 -31.86 14.89 -12.71
CA ASP A 217 -31.95 14.73 -11.26
C ASP A 217 -32.70 15.91 -10.60
N THR A 218 -33.80 15.61 -9.92
CA THR A 218 -34.61 16.61 -9.19
C THR A 218 -34.22 16.74 -7.71
N LYS A 219 -33.28 15.90 -7.24
CA LYS A 219 -32.77 15.81 -5.87
C LYS A 219 -31.31 16.23 -5.73
N LYS A 220 -30.70 16.73 -6.81
CA LYS A 220 -29.30 17.20 -6.86
C LYS A 220 -28.99 18.27 -5.82
N LEU A 221 -27.78 18.19 -5.26
CA LEU A 221 -27.25 19.10 -4.23
C LEU A 221 -26.86 20.48 -4.81
N TYR A 222 -26.61 20.55 -6.11
CA TYR A 222 -26.17 21.74 -6.81
C TYR A 222 -26.80 21.80 -8.21
N THR A 223 -26.80 22.96 -8.83
CA THR A 223 -27.40 23.17 -10.15
C THR A 223 -26.59 22.46 -11.24
N TYR A 224 -27.26 22.11 -12.34
CA TYR A 224 -26.58 21.55 -13.52
C TYR A 224 -25.52 22.51 -14.10
N ALA A 225 -25.74 23.83 -14.02
CA ALA A 225 -24.77 24.83 -14.43
C ALA A 225 -23.50 24.83 -13.55
N GLN A 226 -23.65 24.61 -12.24
CA GLN A 226 -22.51 24.44 -11.33
C GLN A 226 -21.75 23.15 -11.62
N PHE A 227 -22.45 22.04 -11.88
CA PHE A 227 -21.86 20.76 -12.29
C PHE A 227 -20.97 20.90 -13.53
N LEU A 228 -21.44 21.61 -14.57
CA LEU A 228 -20.66 21.84 -15.77
C LEU A 228 -19.48 22.80 -15.54
N SER A 229 -19.70 23.90 -14.80
CA SER A 229 -18.69 24.94 -14.58
C SER A 229 -17.53 24.47 -13.69
N ASN A 230 -17.79 23.64 -12.68
CA ASN A 230 -16.81 23.26 -11.66
C ASN A 230 -15.69 22.34 -12.16
N PHE A 231 -15.66 22.02 -13.46
CA PHE A 231 -14.50 21.40 -14.09
C PHE A 231 -13.32 22.35 -14.20
N THR A 232 -13.56 23.63 -14.48
CA THR A 232 -12.49 24.60 -14.78
C THR A 232 -12.56 25.87 -13.96
N THR A 233 -13.72 26.18 -13.37
CA THR A 233 -13.91 27.40 -12.57
C THR A 233 -14.45 27.09 -11.18
N SER A 234 -14.11 27.95 -10.22
CA SER A 234 -14.69 27.84 -8.88
C SER A 234 -16.19 28.08 -8.93
N VAL A 235 -16.94 27.32 -8.14
CA VAL A 235 -18.37 27.52 -7.94
C VAL A 235 -18.65 27.76 -6.46
N THR A 236 -19.63 28.61 -6.17
CA THR A 236 -20.11 28.80 -4.79
C THR A 236 -21.40 28.03 -4.60
N LEU A 237 -21.41 27.14 -3.61
CA LEU A 237 -22.56 26.36 -3.19
C LEU A 237 -23.27 27.07 -2.03
N SER A 238 -24.60 27.01 -2.01
CA SER A 238 -25.45 27.73 -1.04
C SER A 238 -25.84 26.91 0.18
N GLY A 239 -25.48 25.62 0.25
CA GLY A 239 -25.78 24.75 1.38
C GLY A 239 -24.88 25.00 2.59
N ALA A 240 -25.00 24.14 3.60
CA ALA A 240 -24.13 24.10 4.76
C ALA A 240 -23.16 22.92 4.68
N GLY A 241 -22.03 22.99 5.42
CA GLY A 241 -21.02 21.94 5.43
C GLY A 241 -20.43 21.67 4.03
N PRO A 242 -20.22 20.40 3.63
CA PRO A 242 -19.65 20.06 2.32
C PRO A 242 -20.57 20.42 1.13
N GLY A 243 -21.83 20.79 1.39
CA GLY A 243 -22.75 21.34 0.38
C GLY A 243 -22.70 22.87 0.27
N GLY A 244 -21.76 23.54 0.93
CA GLY A 244 -21.64 24.99 1.02
C GLY A 244 -20.25 25.51 0.69
N GLY A 245 -20.14 26.83 0.54
CA GLY A 245 -18.85 27.51 0.36
C GLY A 245 -18.37 27.53 -1.09
N THR A 246 -17.12 27.97 -1.29
CA THR A 246 -16.51 28.05 -2.62
C THR A 246 -15.64 26.84 -2.87
N VAL A 247 -16.02 26.04 -3.87
CA VAL A 247 -15.28 24.85 -4.32
C VAL A 247 -14.49 25.23 -5.57
N PRO A 248 -13.15 25.07 -5.59
CA PRO A 248 -12.36 25.37 -6.78
C PRO A 248 -12.71 24.42 -7.92
N GLY A 249 -12.51 24.86 -9.16
CA GLY A 249 -12.69 23.97 -10.30
C GLY A 249 -11.61 22.88 -10.31
N ILE A 250 -11.89 21.68 -10.82
CA ILE A 250 -10.90 20.57 -10.84
C ILE A 250 -9.58 21.01 -11.50
N GLN A 251 -9.64 21.61 -12.70
CA GLN A 251 -8.45 22.11 -13.39
C GLN A 251 -7.75 23.22 -12.59
N GLN A 252 -8.52 24.19 -12.10
CA GLN A 252 -7.99 25.29 -11.28
C GLN A 252 -7.28 24.77 -10.03
N PHE A 253 -7.84 23.76 -9.36
CA PHE A 253 -7.25 23.09 -8.23
C PHE A 253 -5.89 22.50 -8.61
N LEU A 254 -5.84 21.70 -9.67
CA LEU A 254 -4.62 21.02 -10.12
C LEU A 254 -3.51 22.02 -10.44
N ASP A 255 -3.83 23.08 -11.19
CA ASP A 255 -2.86 24.10 -11.59
C ASP A 255 -2.28 24.84 -10.38
N GLN A 256 -3.15 25.25 -9.45
CA GLN A 256 -2.74 25.97 -8.24
C GLN A 256 -2.01 25.07 -7.24
N ARG A 257 -2.49 23.83 -7.03
CA ARG A 257 -1.89 22.86 -6.13
C ARG A 257 -0.50 22.46 -6.60
N THR A 258 -0.34 22.19 -7.90
CA THR A 258 0.96 21.89 -8.50
C THR A 258 1.92 23.07 -8.39
N THR A 259 1.45 24.29 -8.63
CA THR A 259 2.24 25.51 -8.43
C THR A 259 2.70 25.65 -6.97
N PHE A 260 1.78 25.48 -6.01
CA PHE A 260 2.10 25.54 -4.59
C PHE A 260 3.16 24.51 -4.17
N LEU A 261 2.98 23.24 -4.57
CA LEU A 261 3.90 22.15 -4.23
C LEU A 261 5.27 22.33 -4.88
N ASN A 262 5.34 22.82 -6.12
CA ASN A 262 6.60 23.13 -6.81
C ASN A 262 7.40 24.24 -6.12
N ALA A 263 6.74 25.15 -5.41
CA ALA A 263 7.42 26.22 -4.67
C ALA A 263 8.05 25.73 -3.35
N GLN A 264 7.78 24.51 -2.91
CA GLN A 264 8.31 23.96 -1.65
C GLN A 264 9.66 23.29 -1.91
N ALA A 265 10.73 23.82 -1.31
CA ALA A 265 12.10 23.37 -1.58
C ALA A 265 12.32 21.86 -1.36
N GLU A 266 11.73 21.28 -0.31
CA GLU A 266 11.86 19.86 0.01
C GLU A 266 11.06 18.94 -0.93
N VAL A 267 9.93 19.42 -1.45
CA VAL A 267 9.15 18.72 -2.47
C VAL A 267 9.86 18.78 -3.83
N ALA A 268 10.39 19.96 -4.18
CA ALA A 268 11.12 20.20 -5.42
C ALA A 268 12.51 19.54 -5.46
N ALA A 269 13.08 19.19 -4.31
CA ALA A 269 14.36 18.50 -4.24
C ALA A 269 14.31 17.14 -4.95
N VAL A 270 15.36 16.84 -5.72
CA VAL A 270 15.46 15.62 -6.53
C VAL A 270 16.41 14.62 -5.88
N GLY A 271 16.01 13.34 -5.90
CA GLY A 271 16.88 12.23 -5.56
C GLY A 271 17.63 11.69 -6.79
N PRO A 272 18.52 10.71 -6.61
CA PRO A 272 19.26 10.07 -7.71
C PRO A 272 18.33 9.38 -8.72
N THR A 273 18.73 9.32 -9.99
CA THR A 273 17.98 8.58 -11.00
C THR A 273 18.38 7.12 -10.99
N ILE A 274 17.46 6.20 -10.72
CA ILE A 274 17.67 4.75 -10.83
C ILE A 274 17.03 4.29 -12.15
N SER A 275 17.84 3.97 -13.16
CA SER A 275 17.34 3.63 -14.50
C SER A 275 17.10 2.14 -14.70
N SER A 276 17.75 1.29 -13.91
CA SER A 276 17.53 -0.16 -13.94
C SER A 276 17.85 -0.78 -12.59
N VAL A 277 17.13 -1.85 -12.27
CA VAL A 277 17.39 -2.77 -11.18
C VAL A 277 17.11 -4.18 -11.72
N SER A 278 18.04 -5.10 -11.56
CA SER A 278 17.87 -6.49 -11.99
C SER A 278 18.59 -7.46 -11.06
N ALA A 279 18.01 -8.65 -10.90
CA ALA A 279 18.73 -9.80 -10.37
C ALA A 279 19.61 -10.39 -11.48
N SER A 280 20.73 -11.02 -11.10
CA SER A 280 21.55 -11.81 -12.02
C SER A 280 20.78 -12.97 -12.64
N ASP A 281 19.77 -13.46 -11.92
CA ASP A 281 18.81 -14.46 -12.34
C ASP A 281 17.50 -14.25 -11.57
N SER A 282 16.36 -14.16 -12.28
CA SER A 282 15.03 -14.02 -11.68
C SER A 282 14.42 -15.37 -11.29
N SER A 283 14.98 -16.48 -11.80
CA SER A 283 14.58 -17.85 -11.51
C SER A 283 15.79 -18.73 -11.15
N PRO A 284 16.55 -18.36 -10.10
CA PRO A 284 17.77 -19.07 -9.72
C PRO A 284 17.48 -20.48 -9.19
N ASP A 285 18.45 -21.38 -9.30
CA ASP A 285 18.47 -22.61 -8.50
C ASP A 285 18.63 -22.25 -7.00
N PRO A 286 18.05 -23.01 -6.04
CA PRO A 286 18.22 -22.74 -4.61
C PRO A 286 19.68 -22.58 -4.14
N SER A 287 20.62 -23.29 -4.79
CA SER A 287 22.06 -23.21 -4.49
C SER A 287 22.75 -22.00 -5.12
N GLN A 288 22.11 -21.31 -6.06
CA GLN A 288 22.70 -20.22 -6.83
C GLN A 288 22.74 -18.92 -6.03
N VAL A 289 23.93 -18.33 -5.96
CA VAL A 289 24.12 -16.99 -5.40
C VAL A 289 23.56 -15.96 -6.38
N VAL A 290 22.63 -15.14 -5.90
CA VAL A 290 22.03 -14.06 -6.69
C VAL A 290 22.69 -12.73 -6.36
N THR A 291 23.08 -11.99 -7.39
CA THR A 291 23.51 -10.59 -7.26
C THR A 291 22.41 -9.67 -7.75
N ILE A 292 22.06 -8.65 -6.95
CA ILE A 292 21.21 -7.55 -7.40
C ILE A 292 22.09 -6.41 -7.88
N SER A 293 21.82 -5.94 -9.09
CA SER A 293 22.54 -4.83 -9.74
C SER A 293 21.58 -3.68 -10.02
N ALA A 294 22.10 -2.45 -9.95
CA ALA A 294 21.36 -1.24 -10.27
C ALA A 294 22.22 -0.23 -11.02
N THR A 295 21.62 0.47 -11.99
CA THR A 295 22.24 1.66 -12.63
C THR A 295 21.67 2.92 -12.00
N ILE A 296 22.53 3.69 -11.33
CA ILE A 296 22.17 4.86 -10.54
C ILE A 296 23.04 6.05 -10.96
N ALA A 297 22.39 7.13 -11.38
CA ALA A 297 23.05 8.37 -11.78
C ALA A 297 22.74 9.51 -10.79
N PRO A 298 23.70 10.41 -10.54
CA PRO A 298 23.42 11.64 -9.80
C PRO A 298 22.40 12.50 -10.55
N ASN A 299 21.57 13.23 -9.81
CA ASN A 299 20.62 14.20 -10.36
C ASN A 299 20.66 15.46 -9.48
N GLY A 300 21.33 16.51 -9.97
CA GLY A 300 21.58 17.74 -9.21
C GLY A 300 22.56 17.61 -8.03
N SER A 301 22.75 16.41 -7.47
CA SER A 301 23.70 16.12 -6.38
C SER A 301 24.25 14.70 -6.49
N ALA A 302 25.39 14.45 -5.84
CA ALA A 302 26.04 13.15 -5.84
C ALA A 302 25.16 12.08 -5.16
N VAL A 303 25.35 10.82 -5.54
CA VAL A 303 24.73 9.68 -4.86
C VAL A 303 25.50 9.43 -3.57
N GLN A 304 24.85 9.63 -2.42
CA GLN A 304 25.44 9.39 -1.10
C GLN A 304 25.52 7.89 -0.80
N LYS A 305 24.41 7.17 -1.03
CA LYS A 305 24.32 5.71 -0.83
C LYS A 305 23.25 5.09 -1.71
N ALA A 306 23.38 3.79 -1.93
CA ALA A 306 22.37 2.94 -2.54
C ALA A 306 22.13 1.73 -1.62
N GLU A 307 20.89 1.34 -1.43
CA GLU A 307 20.49 0.27 -0.52
C GLU A 307 19.52 -0.67 -1.23
N LEU A 308 19.76 -1.98 -1.10
CA LEU A 308 18.80 -3.01 -1.44
C LEU A 308 17.86 -3.18 -0.25
N TRP A 309 16.56 -3.07 -0.50
CA TRP A 309 15.51 -3.47 0.42
C TRP A 309 14.97 -4.82 -0.05
N TYR A 310 14.88 -5.80 0.85
CA TYR A 310 14.44 -7.14 0.49
C TYR A 310 13.69 -7.82 1.64
N ARG A 311 12.77 -8.73 1.31
CA ARG A 311 12.19 -9.67 2.28
C ARG A 311 12.27 -11.10 1.72
N ALA A 312 12.76 -12.01 2.55
CA ALA A 312 13.01 -13.40 2.16
C ALA A 312 11.73 -14.22 1.98
N ASN A 313 10.61 -13.79 2.58
CA ASN A 313 9.28 -14.33 2.36
C ASN A 313 8.23 -13.27 2.75
N PRO A 314 6.94 -13.46 2.38
CA PRO A 314 5.89 -12.48 2.63
C PRO A 314 5.57 -12.21 4.10
N THR A 315 5.94 -13.08 5.03
CA THR A 315 5.62 -12.94 6.47
C THR A 315 6.61 -12.06 7.23
N LEU A 316 7.71 -11.67 6.59
CA LEU A 316 8.75 -10.84 7.17
C LEU A 316 8.64 -9.37 6.69
N PRO A 317 8.99 -8.40 7.55
CA PRO A 317 9.28 -7.03 7.13
C PRO A 317 10.46 -6.97 6.15
N TYR A 318 10.60 -5.86 5.43
CA TYR A 318 11.76 -5.63 4.58
C TYR A 318 13.01 -5.35 5.42
N ALA A 319 14.05 -6.15 5.20
CA ALA A 319 15.41 -5.86 5.63
C ALA A 319 16.12 -4.98 4.59
N ARG A 320 17.29 -4.41 4.96
CA ARG A 320 18.10 -3.60 4.05
C ARG A 320 19.58 -3.90 4.15
N VAL A 321 20.29 -3.74 3.02
CA VAL A 321 21.76 -3.86 2.93
C VAL A 321 22.31 -2.82 1.97
N LEU A 322 23.49 -2.27 2.29
CA LEU A 322 24.17 -1.30 1.43
C LEU A 322 24.67 -1.97 0.15
N MET A 323 24.51 -1.29 -0.99
CA MET A 323 25.08 -1.73 -2.27
C MET A 323 26.47 -1.14 -2.48
N THR A 324 27.38 -1.95 -3.03
CA THR A 324 28.73 -1.53 -3.41
C THR A 324 28.68 -0.70 -4.68
N ASN A 325 29.35 0.46 -4.69
CA ASN A 325 29.56 1.27 -5.91
C ASN A 325 30.73 0.68 -6.71
N ASN A 326 30.44 0.15 -7.90
CA ASN A 326 31.42 -0.47 -8.80
C ASN A 326 32.00 0.52 -9.82
N GLY A 327 31.66 1.80 -9.72
CA GLY A 327 32.02 2.84 -10.68
C GLY A 327 31.03 2.95 -11.85
N ASN A 328 31.12 4.05 -12.61
CA ASN A 328 30.27 4.32 -13.78
C ASN A 328 28.75 4.23 -13.50
N GLY A 329 28.32 4.59 -12.28
CA GLY A 329 26.93 4.52 -11.85
C GLY A 329 26.41 3.10 -11.62
N GLN A 330 27.26 2.08 -11.62
CA GLN A 330 26.88 0.70 -11.36
C GLN A 330 27.00 0.39 -9.88
N TYR A 331 25.92 -0.16 -9.31
CA TYR A 331 25.87 -0.61 -7.93
C TYR A 331 25.47 -2.08 -7.89
N SER A 332 26.05 -2.87 -6.98
CA SER A 332 25.64 -4.25 -6.80
C SER A 332 25.73 -4.71 -5.35
N VAL A 333 24.94 -5.73 -5.01
CA VAL A 333 25.05 -6.45 -3.74
C VAL A 333 24.63 -7.91 -3.93
N VAL A 334 25.30 -8.83 -3.24
CA VAL A 334 24.81 -10.20 -3.14
C VAL A 334 23.52 -10.18 -2.31
N LEU A 335 22.45 -10.75 -2.85
CA LEU A 335 21.19 -10.89 -2.13
C LEU A 335 21.45 -11.75 -0.88
N PRO A 336 21.26 -11.22 0.35
CA PRO A 336 21.59 -11.95 1.58
C PRO A 336 20.42 -12.88 1.97
N VAL A 337 20.03 -13.75 1.04
CA VAL A 337 19.03 -14.80 1.23
C VAL A 337 19.65 -16.11 0.77
N ALA A 338 19.64 -17.11 1.66
CA ALA A 338 19.93 -18.48 1.27
C ALA A 338 18.66 -19.04 0.60
N GLY A 339 18.74 -19.33 -0.70
CA GLY A 339 17.60 -19.78 -1.48
C GLY A 339 17.08 -21.13 -1.03
N THR A 340 15.76 -21.27 -0.99
CA THR A 340 15.08 -22.56 -0.85
C THR A 340 14.14 -22.80 -2.04
N SER A 341 13.85 -24.06 -2.34
CA SER A 341 12.99 -24.44 -3.47
C SER A 341 11.64 -23.73 -3.42
N GLY A 342 11.28 -23.02 -4.51
CA GLY A 342 10.01 -22.30 -4.62
C GLY A 342 9.94 -20.99 -3.82
N GLN A 343 11.02 -20.58 -3.15
CA GLN A 343 11.02 -19.36 -2.35
C GLN A 343 10.87 -18.11 -3.21
N ARG A 344 9.91 -17.27 -2.84
CA ARG A 344 9.72 -15.94 -3.44
C ARG A 344 10.38 -14.87 -2.58
N VAL A 345 11.34 -14.16 -3.16
CA VAL A 345 12.01 -13.02 -2.54
C VAL A 345 11.56 -11.75 -3.22
N GLN A 346 11.06 -10.80 -2.43
CA GLN A 346 10.66 -9.50 -2.95
C GLN A 346 11.68 -8.44 -2.59
N TYR A 347 11.95 -7.53 -3.51
CA TYR A 347 13.00 -6.54 -3.35
C TYR A 347 12.75 -5.25 -4.16
N TYR A 348 13.43 -4.18 -3.77
CA TYR A 348 13.52 -2.93 -4.49
C TYR A 348 14.82 -2.21 -4.10
N VAL A 349 15.28 -1.26 -4.91
CA VAL A 349 16.48 -0.47 -4.61
C VAL A 349 16.10 0.97 -4.29
N GLY A 350 16.70 1.52 -3.23
CA GLY A 350 16.62 2.93 -2.87
C GLY A 350 17.98 3.61 -3.01
N ALA A 351 17.99 4.88 -3.42
CA ALA A 351 19.20 5.70 -3.50
C ALA A 351 18.98 7.05 -2.80
N THR A 352 20.00 7.52 -2.08
CA THR A 352 19.98 8.79 -1.34
C THR A 352 20.93 9.77 -1.99
N ALA A 353 20.47 10.99 -2.27
CA ALA A 353 21.31 12.09 -2.73
C ALA A 353 22.07 12.74 -1.55
N SER A 354 23.23 13.32 -1.83
CA SER A 354 24.00 14.11 -0.86
C SER A 354 23.53 15.56 -0.73
N ASN A 355 22.29 15.86 -1.14
CA ASN A 355 21.72 17.21 -1.07
C ASN A 355 21.29 17.57 0.38
N ALA A 356 20.91 18.82 0.61
CA ALA A 356 20.54 19.31 1.95
C ALA A 356 19.36 18.55 2.60
N PHE A 357 18.52 17.89 1.80
CA PHE A 357 17.36 17.14 2.28
C PHE A 357 17.62 15.63 2.34
N SER A 358 18.74 15.12 1.82
CA SER A 358 18.97 13.68 1.62
C SER A 358 17.86 13.02 0.77
N SER A 359 17.45 13.68 -0.32
CA SER A 359 16.32 13.21 -1.14
C SER A 359 16.51 11.78 -1.64
N LEU A 360 15.43 10.99 -1.56
CA LEU A 360 15.41 9.58 -1.95
C LEU A 360 14.81 9.37 -3.34
N SER A 361 15.13 8.22 -3.91
CA SER A 361 14.48 7.66 -5.09
C SER A 361 14.46 6.14 -4.97
N PHE A 362 13.41 5.51 -5.51
CA PHE A 362 13.22 4.07 -5.46
C PHE A 362 12.94 3.51 -6.85
N LEU A 363 13.40 2.29 -7.10
CA LEU A 363 12.93 1.49 -8.22
C LEU A 363 12.59 0.07 -7.73
N PRO A 364 11.35 -0.40 -7.94
CA PRO A 364 10.18 0.32 -8.47
C PRO A 364 9.71 1.46 -7.56
N THR A 365 9.00 2.44 -8.14
CA THR A 365 8.58 3.66 -7.45
C THR A 365 7.57 3.42 -6.34
N HIS A 366 6.74 2.37 -6.44
CA HIS A 366 5.74 2.02 -5.41
C HIS A 366 6.24 1.02 -4.37
N THR A 367 7.55 0.74 -4.34
CA THR A 367 8.21 0.05 -3.23
C THR A 367 7.48 -1.24 -2.79
N GLU A 368 6.94 -1.29 -1.57
CA GLU A 368 6.29 -2.50 -1.02
C GLU A 368 4.94 -2.84 -1.66
N TRP A 369 4.27 -1.89 -2.34
CA TRP A 369 3.00 -2.18 -3.03
C TRP A 369 3.20 -2.91 -4.35
N THR A 370 4.31 -2.66 -5.05
CA THR A 370 4.65 -3.35 -6.30
C THR A 370 6.14 -3.65 -6.36
N PRO A 371 6.67 -4.47 -5.44
CA PRO A 371 8.10 -4.79 -5.41
C PRO A 371 8.50 -5.63 -6.63
N LEU A 372 9.79 -5.63 -6.95
CA LEU A 372 10.33 -6.68 -7.82
C LEU A 372 10.31 -8.00 -7.06
N GLN A 373 10.25 -9.10 -7.80
CA GLN A 373 10.25 -10.43 -7.24
C GLN A 373 11.17 -11.32 -8.05
N LEU A 374 11.92 -12.17 -7.35
CA LEU A 374 12.49 -13.38 -7.91
C LEU A 374 11.85 -14.59 -7.23
N GLU A 375 11.86 -15.71 -7.94
CA GLU A 375 11.35 -16.98 -7.45
C GLU A 375 12.41 -18.04 -7.66
N TYR A 376 12.97 -18.56 -6.57
CA TYR A 376 13.87 -19.69 -6.65
C TYR A 376 13.12 -20.86 -7.27
N THR A 377 13.70 -21.44 -8.32
CA THR A 377 13.16 -22.66 -8.90
C THR A 377 13.15 -23.74 -7.83
N PHE A 378 12.38 -24.79 -8.05
CA PHE A 378 12.47 -25.95 -7.17
C PHE A 378 13.81 -26.71 -7.31
N GLY A 379 14.69 -26.29 -8.23
CA GLY A 379 15.97 -26.90 -8.58
C GLY A 379 16.07 -27.22 -10.07
N ALA A 380 17.24 -27.01 -10.69
CA ALA A 380 17.53 -27.37 -12.08
C ALA A 380 17.60 -28.89 -12.32
N SER A 381 17.66 -29.69 -11.24
CA SER A 381 17.78 -31.16 -11.27
C SER A 381 16.58 -31.92 -10.69
N GLY A 382 15.47 -31.22 -10.42
CA GLY A 382 14.22 -31.81 -9.98
C GLY A 382 13.66 -31.20 -8.69
N GLY A 383 12.61 -31.82 -8.16
CA GLY A 383 11.95 -31.45 -6.91
C GLY A 383 10.62 -32.20 -6.80
N MET A 384 9.79 -31.88 -5.81
CA MET A 384 8.41 -32.34 -5.84
C MET A 384 7.65 -31.61 -6.96
N ARG A 385 6.87 -32.33 -7.75
CA ARG A 385 6.06 -31.80 -8.86
C ARG A 385 4.65 -32.33 -8.76
N ILE A 386 3.69 -31.49 -9.09
CA ILE A 386 2.35 -31.97 -9.42
C ILE A 386 2.47 -32.61 -10.80
N THR A 387 2.31 -33.92 -10.87
CA THR A 387 2.44 -34.72 -12.11
C THR A 387 1.08 -35.09 -12.67
N GLU A 388 0.10 -35.30 -11.79
CA GLU A 388 -1.28 -35.55 -12.15
C GLU A 388 -2.21 -34.80 -11.19
N TRP A 389 -3.38 -34.43 -11.70
CA TRP A 389 -4.47 -33.91 -10.88
C TRP A 389 -5.80 -34.23 -11.56
N MET A 390 -6.84 -34.43 -10.75
CA MET A 390 -8.20 -34.59 -11.23
C MET A 390 -9.15 -33.74 -10.41
N TYR A 391 -9.89 -32.88 -11.10
CA TYR A 391 -10.99 -32.11 -10.53
C TYR A 391 -12.32 -32.71 -10.97
N SER A 392 -13.29 -32.81 -10.05
CA SER A 392 -14.63 -33.36 -10.32
C SER A 392 -14.64 -34.78 -10.92
N GLY A 393 -13.76 -35.66 -10.45
CA GLY A 393 -13.77 -37.07 -10.84
C GLY A 393 -14.98 -37.82 -10.28
N VAL A 394 -15.37 -38.91 -10.95
CA VAL A 394 -16.51 -39.77 -10.53
C VAL A 394 -16.34 -40.30 -9.10
N ASN A 395 -15.09 -40.49 -8.66
CA ASN A 395 -14.74 -40.99 -7.33
C ASN A 395 -14.04 -39.93 -6.45
N GLY A 396 -14.17 -38.65 -6.78
CA GLY A 396 -13.56 -37.54 -6.03
C GLY A 396 -12.47 -36.80 -6.79
N GLU A 397 -11.73 -36.00 -6.05
CA GLU A 397 -10.63 -35.15 -6.52
C GLU A 397 -9.33 -35.70 -5.98
N PHE A 398 -8.25 -35.56 -6.75
CA PHE A 398 -6.91 -35.92 -6.26
C PHE A 398 -5.85 -35.01 -6.84
N ILE A 399 -4.73 -34.95 -6.15
CA ILE A 399 -3.49 -34.38 -6.66
C ILE A 399 -2.32 -35.34 -6.39
N GLU A 400 -1.55 -35.64 -7.44
CA GLU A 400 -0.35 -36.48 -7.35
C GLU A 400 0.89 -35.60 -7.29
N PHE A 401 1.74 -35.86 -6.29
CA PHE A 401 3.05 -35.26 -6.15
C PHE A 401 4.15 -36.29 -6.46
N THR A 402 4.96 -36.08 -7.48
CA THR A 402 6.15 -36.91 -7.78
C THR A 402 7.44 -36.19 -7.42
N ASN A 403 8.33 -36.89 -6.73
CA ASN A 403 9.70 -36.44 -6.57
C ASN A 403 10.49 -36.68 -7.85
N VAL A 404 10.66 -35.66 -8.69
CA VAL A 404 11.47 -35.74 -9.92
C VAL A 404 12.95 -35.37 -9.69
N SER A 405 13.37 -35.20 -8.42
CA SER A 405 14.77 -34.96 -8.06
C SER A 405 15.55 -36.26 -7.84
N SER A 406 16.88 -36.14 -7.78
CA SER A 406 17.78 -37.26 -7.47
C SER A 406 17.91 -37.60 -5.98
N PRO A 407 17.78 -36.68 -5.00
CA PRO A 407 17.67 -37.05 -3.59
C PRO A 407 16.21 -37.34 -3.15
N PRO A 408 16.00 -38.10 -2.06
CA PRO A 408 14.69 -38.17 -1.42
C PRO A 408 14.27 -36.79 -0.85
N ILE A 409 12.97 -36.50 -0.86
CA ILE A 409 12.41 -35.24 -0.34
C ILE A 409 11.58 -35.55 0.90
N ASP A 410 11.92 -34.92 2.02
CA ASP A 410 11.09 -34.96 3.24
C ASP A 410 9.99 -33.90 3.15
N MET A 411 8.73 -34.34 3.14
CA MET A 411 7.55 -33.49 3.12
C MET A 411 7.12 -33.03 4.53
N ASN A 412 7.89 -33.34 5.57
CA ASN A 412 7.62 -32.85 6.92
C ASN A 412 7.64 -31.30 6.96
N GLY A 413 6.57 -30.71 7.49
CA GLY A 413 6.36 -29.26 7.54
C GLY A 413 5.88 -28.64 6.22
N TRP A 414 5.64 -29.45 5.19
CA TRP A 414 4.99 -28.98 3.96
C TRP A 414 3.48 -28.98 4.12
N SER A 415 2.82 -28.08 3.42
CA SER A 415 1.36 -28.01 3.38
C SER A 415 0.86 -27.72 1.97
N PHE A 416 -0.31 -28.23 1.64
CA PHE A 416 -1.06 -27.88 0.44
C PHE A 416 -2.15 -26.87 0.78
N ALA A 417 -2.40 -25.94 -0.15
CA ALA A 417 -3.50 -25.00 -0.11
C ALA A 417 -3.88 -24.68 -1.57
N ASP A 418 -5.16 -24.74 -1.89
CA ASP A 418 -5.71 -24.50 -3.23
C ASP A 418 -6.24 -23.07 -3.42
N ASP A 419 -6.46 -22.32 -2.32
CA ASP A 419 -7.07 -20.99 -2.33
C ASP A 419 -6.21 -19.87 -1.69
N ALA A 420 -5.06 -20.20 -1.09
CA ALA A 420 -4.17 -19.23 -0.44
C ALA A 420 -2.70 -19.70 -0.40
N ALA A 421 -1.75 -18.76 -0.37
CA ALA A 421 -0.32 -19.05 -0.15
C ALA A 421 0.06 -19.06 1.34
N LEU A 422 -0.83 -19.57 2.19
CA LEU A 422 -0.64 -19.70 3.63
C LEU A 422 -0.07 -21.07 3.95
N VAL A 423 0.97 -21.12 4.77
CA VAL A 423 1.55 -22.38 5.25
C VAL A 423 0.61 -22.99 6.30
N GLY A 424 0.37 -24.31 6.21
CA GLY A 424 -0.34 -25.10 7.22
C GLY A 424 -1.81 -25.41 6.95
N THR A 425 -2.37 -25.09 5.76
CA THR A 425 -3.80 -25.30 5.46
C THR A 425 -4.18 -26.78 5.42
N PHE A 426 -3.48 -27.58 4.63
CA PHE A 426 -3.56 -29.04 4.64
C PHE A 426 -2.16 -29.63 4.82
N ASP A 427 -1.91 -30.32 5.93
CA ASP A 427 -0.59 -30.86 6.26
C ASP A 427 -0.21 -32.05 5.36
N LEU A 428 0.99 -32.02 4.79
CA LEU A 428 1.55 -33.08 3.95
C LEU A 428 2.51 -34.01 4.71
N LEU A 429 2.62 -33.86 6.04
CA LEU A 429 3.41 -34.72 6.94
C LEU A 429 3.15 -36.22 6.74
N ALA A 430 1.90 -36.61 6.43
CA ALA A 430 1.54 -38.02 6.28
C ALA A 430 2.32 -38.73 5.16
N PHE A 431 2.84 -37.97 4.18
CA PHE A 431 3.65 -38.51 3.09
C PHE A 431 5.12 -38.76 3.48
N GLY A 432 5.62 -38.09 4.52
CA GLY A 432 6.99 -38.27 5.02
C GLY A 432 8.05 -38.07 3.93
N ILE A 433 9.00 -39.00 3.87
CA ILE A 433 10.10 -38.96 2.90
C ILE A 433 9.67 -39.65 1.60
N VAL A 434 9.62 -38.89 0.49
CA VAL A 434 9.30 -39.37 -0.85
C VAL A 434 10.59 -39.65 -1.63
N PRO A 435 10.88 -40.91 -1.98
CA PRO A 435 12.08 -41.27 -2.75
C PRO A 435 12.11 -40.68 -4.18
N PRO A 436 13.29 -40.59 -4.82
CA PRO A 436 13.41 -40.24 -6.23
C PRO A 436 12.50 -41.08 -7.12
N GLY A 437 11.73 -40.43 -7.99
CA GLY A 437 10.78 -41.05 -8.92
C GLY A 437 9.50 -41.60 -8.29
N ALA A 438 9.33 -41.50 -6.97
CA ALA A 438 8.11 -41.94 -6.29
C ALA A 438 7.04 -40.84 -6.31
N SER A 439 5.79 -41.27 -6.32
CA SER A 439 4.61 -40.42 -6.21
C SER A 439 3.87 -40.65 -4.90
N VAL A 440 3.23 -39.60 -4.39
CA VAL A 440 2.24 -39.65 -3.31
C VAL A 440 0.98 -38.92 -3.75
N VAL A 441 -0.18 -39.39 -3.32
CA VAL A 441 -1.49 -38.88 -3.76
C VAL A 441 -2.23 -38.34 -2.55
N LEU A 442 -2.69 -37.09 -2.68
CA LEU A 442 -3.62 -36.44 -1.77
C LEU A 442 -5.05 -36.59 -2.28
#